data_AF-A0A929DDL2-F1
#
_entry.id   AF-A0A929DDL2-F1
#
_cell.length_a   1.000
_cell.length_b   1.000
_cell.length_c   1.000
_cell.angle_alpha   90.00
_cell.angle_beta   90.00
_cell.angle_gamma   90.00
#
_symmetry.space_group_name_H-M   'P 1'
#
loop_
_entity.id
_entity.type
_entity.pdbx_description
1 polymer ?
#
loop_
_entity_poly.entity_id
_entity_poly.type
_entity_poly.pdbx_seq_one_letter_code
_entity_poly.pdbx_strand_id
1 'polypeptide(L)'
;GIGMAERFPPAAPVSWGADGPPLAQFPTTYMLGDDHYDPSFSIELESGEFMGECGVGVSETIGVGAPNKVTAFEVWLFDKSDIRTVTKVLMSDYAFHDEALCAKLAPKGEPVLAKAGEDIILETKTLRVRARIVEAGYGVGNLPPNSFFERLTIDLVAWAKPGQEGAQAMAGANGPVLPPAL
;
A
#
# COMPACT_ATOMS: atom_id res chain seq x y z
N GLY A 1 -34.90 -39.61 -6.51
CA GLY A 1 -34.18 -39.17 -7.72
C GLY A 1 -33.04 -38.28 -7.30
N ILE A 2 -31.84 -38.65 -7.74
CA ILE A 2 -30.53 -37.99 -7.60
C ILE A 2 -30.54 -36.48 -7.81
N GLY A 3 -29.77 -35.76 -6.97
CA GLY A 3 -29.63 -34.31 -6.96
C GLY A 3 -28.71 -33.76 -8.06
N MET A 4 -28.91 -32.48 -8.39
CA MET A 4 -27.95 -31.67 -9.13
C MET A 4 -27.25 -30.73 -8.15
N ALA A 5 -26.00 -31.05 -7.84
CA ALA A 5 -25.07 -30.06 -7.34
C ALA A 5 -24.75 -29.11 -8.49
N GLU A 6 -25.12 -27.84 -8.35
CA GLU A 6 -24.67 -26.79 -9.25
C GLU A 6 -23.15 -26.69 -9.16
N ARG A 7 -22.46 -27.10 -10.22
CA ARG A 7 -21.01 -26.92 -10.34
C ARG A 7 -20.75 -25.45 -10.60
N PHE A 8 -20.29 -24.75 -9.57
CA PHE A 8 -19.65 -23.45 -9.75
C PHE A 8 -18.45 -23.62 -10.70
N PRO A 9 -18.31 -22.77 -11.74
CA PRO A 9 -17.11 -22.79 -12.56
C PRO A 9 -15.89 -22.51 -11.66
N PRO A 10 -14.75 -23.19 -11.87
CA PRO A 10 -13.53 -22.86 -11.15
C PRO A 10 -13.20 -21.38 -11.43
N ALA A 11 -12.95 -20.63 -10.36
CA ALA A 11 -12.49 -19.25 -10.47
C ALA A 11 -11.27 -19.24 -11.41
N ALA A 12 -11.30 -18.36 -12.42
CA ALA A 12 -10.17 -18.21 -13.32
C ALA A 12 -8.90 -17.93 -12.49
N PRO A 13 -7.74 -18.53 -12.84
CA PRO A 13 -6.51 -18.28 -12.12
C PRO A 13 -6.21 -16.78 -12.17
N VAL A 14 -6.23 -16.13 -11.01
CA VAL A 14 -5.90 -14.72 -10.86
C VAL A 14 -4.42 -14.59 -11.21
N SER A 15 -4.11 -13.87 -12.30
CA SER A 15 -2.73 -13.55 -12.65
C SER A 15 -2.26 -12.44 -11.72
N TRP A 16 -1.43 -12.78 -10.75
CA TRP A 16 -0.90 -11.86 -9.75
C TRP A 16 0.26 -10.98 -10.25
N GLY A 17 0.51 -10.95 -11.57
CA GLY A 17 1.67 -10.27 -12.15
C GLY A 17 2.98 -11.05 -11.98
N ALA A 18 4.11 -10.37 -12.20
CA ALA A 18 5.44 -10.96 -12.15
C ALA A 18 5.94 -11.32 -10.73
N ASP A 19 5.23 -10.86 -9.69
CA ASP A 19 5.67 -10.94 -8.29
C ASP A 19 5.11 -12.17 -7.53
N GLY A 20 4.39 -13.06 -8.21
CA GLY A 20 3.75 -14.22 -7.58
C GLY A 20 2.50 -13.87 -6.76
N PRO A 21 1.91 -14.82 -6.01
CA PRO A 21 0.72 -14.55 -5.20
C PRO A 21 1.04 -13.53 -4.08
N PRO A 22 0.06 -12.71 -3.67
CA PRO A 22 0.26 -11.79 -2.56
C PRO A 22 0.52 -12.56 -1.27
N LEU A 23 1.39 -11.99 -0.42
CA LEU A 23 1.63 -12.47 0.93
C LEU A 23 0.41 -12.19 1.82
N ALA A 24 -0.22 -11.03 1.64
CA ALA A 24 -1.37 -10.63 2.44
C ALA A 24 -2.22 -9.57 1.75
N GLN A 25 -3.47 -9.45 2.22
CA GLN A 25 -4.42 -8.43 1.81
C GLN A 25 -5.13 -7.88 3.06
N PHE A 26 -5.14 -6.56 3.21
CA PHE A 26 -5.68 -5.85 4.36
C PHE A 26 -6.63 -4.73 3.91
N PRO A 27 -7.95 -4.99 3.88
CA PRO A 27 -8.93 -3.93 3.71
C PRO A 27 -9.05 -3.11 5.00
N THR A 28 -9.06 -1.79 4.88
CA THR A 28 -9.26 -0.88 6.00
C THR A 28 -10.15 0.30 5.60
N THR A 29 -10.90 0.83 6.57
CA THR A 29 -11.86 1.91 6.33
C THR A 29 -11.78 2.94 7.43
N TYR A 30 -11.44 4.17 7.07
CA TYR A 30 -11.66 5.34 7.90
C TYR A 30 -13.13 5.78 7.80
N MET A 31 -13.67 6.20 8.94
CA MET A 31 -14.96 6.87 9.06
C MET A 31 -14.82 8.16 9.86
N LEU A 32 -15.52 9.22 9.46
CA LEU A 32 -15.58 10.46 10.23
C LEU A 32 -16.01 10.17 11.67
N GLY A 33 -15.19 10.61 12.63
CA GLY A 33 -15.31 10.25 14.05
C GLY A 33 -14.19 9.36 14.55
N ASP A 34 -13.49 8.66 13.66
CA ASP A 34 -12.31 7.88 14.02
C ASP A 34 -11.05 8.76 14.04
N ASP A 35 -10.95 9.59 15.08
CA ASP A 35 -9.89 10.59 15.23
C ASP A 35 -8.49 9.96 15.46
N HIS A 36 -8.42 8.65 15.73
CA HIS A 36 -7.17 7.90 15.99
C HIS A 36 -6.94 6.80 14.95
N TYR A 37 -7.51 6.94 13.76
CA TYR A 37 -7.32 5.97 12.67
C TYR A 37 -5.85 5.84 12.28
N ASP A 38 -5.24 4.74 12.70
CA ASP A 38 -3.83 4.38 12.44
C ASP A 38 -3.63 2.85 12.39
N PRO A 39 -4.36 2.10 11.53
CA PRO A 39 -4.13 0.66 11.38
C PRO A 39 -2.73 0.35 10.82
N SER A 40 -2.04 -0.60 11.47
CA SER A 40 -0.80 -1.23 11.00
C SER A 40 -0.96 -2.75 10.88
N PHE A 41 -0.27 -3.33 9.89
CA PHE A 41 -0.38 -4.75 9.55
C PHE A 41 0.99 -5.37 9.25
N SER A 42 1.33 -6.44 9.96
CA SER A 42 2.52 -7.25 9.69
C SER A 42 2.43 -7.95 8.34
N ILE A 43 3.51 -7.92 7.59
CA ILE A 43 3.71 -8.70 6.38
C ILE A 43 4.65 -9.86 6.72
N GLU A 44 4.15 -11.08 6.58
CA GLU A 44 4.85 -12.31 6.97
C GLU A 44 4.87 -13.32 5.82
N LEU A 45 5.90 -14.17 5.79
CA LEU A 45 5.90 -15.37 4.94
C LEU A 45 4.99 -16.45 5.54
N GLU A 46 4.66 -17.48 4.75
CA GLU A 46 3.92 -18.65 5.24
C GLU A 46 4.64 -19.38 6.40
N SER A 47 5.96 -19.22 6.51
CA SER A 47 6.77 -19.71 7.64
C SER A 47 6.54 -18.95 8.95
N GLY A 48 5.81 -17.82 8.93
CA GLY A 48 5.71 -16.87 10.04
C GLY A 48 6.91 -15.93 10.16
N GLU A 49 7.82 -15.93 9.17
CA GLU A 49 8.91 -14.96 9.16
C GLU A 49 8.38 -13.55 8.87
N PHE A 50 8.64 -12.62 9.79
CA PHE A 50 8.39 -11.19 9.59
C PHE A 50 9.27 -10.63 8.47
N MET A 51 8.62 -10.01 7.48
CA MET A 51 9.26 -9.35 6.34
C MET A 51 9.21 -7.83 6.42
N GLY A 52 8.17 -7.27 7.05
CA GLY A 52 7.95 -5.84 7.12
C GLY A 52 6.55 -5.52 7.61
N GLU A 53 6.17 -4.26 7.52
CA GLU A 53 4.88 -3.77 8.02
C GLU A 53 4.33 -2.71 7.05
N CYS A 54 3.01 -2.63 6.92
CA CYS A 54 2.37 -1.54 6.19
C CYS A 54 1.15 -1.03 6.94
N GLY A 55 0.73 0.19 6.65
CA GLY A 55 -0.40 0.78 7.34
C GLY A 55 -0.93 2.04 6.68
N VAL A 56 -1.99 2.56 7.29
CA VAL A 56 -2.61 3.83 6.93
C VAL A 56 -2.80 4.65 8.19
N GLY A 57 -2.37 5.91 8.21
CA GLY A 57 -2.55 6.79 9.37
C GLY A 57 -3.11 8.16 8.98
N VAL A 58 -3.72 8.86 9.94
CA VAL A 58 -4.11 10.26 9.77
C VAL A 58 -2.85 11.13 9.63
N SER A 59 -2.75 11.88 8.53
CA SER A 59 -1.63 12.80 8.31
C SER A 59 -1.95 14.22 8.78
N GLU A 60 -3.14 14.70 8.45
CA GLU A 60 -3.51 16.10 8.63
C GLU A 60 -5.02 16.27 8.75
N THR A 61 -5.42 17.26 9.53
CA THR A 61 -6.83 17.65 9.72
C THR A 61 -7.03 19.09 9.27
N ILE A 62 -8.26 19.46 8.94
CA ILE A 62 -8.62 20.82 8.51
C ILE A 62 -9.73 21.39 9.39
N GLY A 63 -9.64 22.70 9.64
CA GLY A 63 -10.60 23.42 10.47
C GLY A 63 -10.45 23.12 11.94
N VAL A 64 -11.53 23.35 12.69
CA VAL A 64 -11.58 23.16 14.15
C VAL A 64 -12.83 22.37 14.55
N GLY A 65 -12.81 21.84 15.77
CA GLY A 65 -13.93 21.13 16.39
C GLY A 65 -13.86 19.61 16.24
N ALA A 66 -14.75 18.93 16.94
CA ALA A 66 -14.89 17.47 16.91
C ALA A 66 -16.12 17.05 16.07
N PRO A 67 -16.07 15.89 15.39
CA PRO A 67 -14.87 15.06 15.19
C PRO A 67 -13.83 15.76 14.31
N ASN A 68 -12.59 15.28 14.36
CA ASN A 68 -11.52 15.78 13.51
C ASN A 68 -11.88 15.55 12.04
N LYS A 69 -11.71 16.58 11.22
CA LYS A 69 -12.00 16.52 9.78
C LYS A 69 -10.69 16.21 9.07
N VAL A 70 -10.45 14.94 8.78
CA VAL A 70 -9.19 14.48 8.18
C VAL A 70 -9.13 14.90 6.72
N THR A 71 -8.08 15.64 6.34
CA THR A 71 -7.85 16.13 4.98
C THR A 71 -6.76 15.36 4.24
N ALA A 72 -5.91 14.62 4.95
CA ALA A 72 -4.90 13.78 4.34
C ALA A 72 -4.56 12.56 5.23
N PHE A 73 -4.18 11.46 4.57
CA PHE A 73 -3.72 10.22 5.18
C PHE A 73 -2.29 9.90 4.71
N GLU A 74 -1.57 9.11 5.49
CA GLU A 74 -0.28 8.54 5.11
C GLU A 74 -0.51 7.06 4.85
N VAL A 75 -0.10 6.57 3.68
CA VAL A 75 0.09 5.13 3.46
C VAL A 75 1.57 4.88 3.50
N TRP A 76 1.99 3.89 4.27
CA TRP A 76 3.40 3.63 4.51
C TRP A 76 3.75 2.15 4.42
N LEU A 77 5.01 1.88 4.10
CA LEU A 77 5.60 0.55 3.99
C LEU A 77 7.00 0.54 4.62
N PHE A 78 7.18 -0.32 5.61
CA PHE A 78 8.44 -0.64 6.25
C PHE A 78 8.94 -2.03 5.80
N ASP A 79 10.24 -2.16 5.56
CA ASP A 79 10.90 -3.40 5.15
C ASP A 79 11.97 -3.79 6.17
N LYS A 80 11.91 -5.02 6.70
CA LYS A 80 12.90 -5.51 7.69
C LYS A 80 14.33 -5.52 7.13
N SER A 81 14.48 -5.74 5.82
CA SER A 81 15.78 -5.83 5.14
C SER A 81 16.37 -4.45 4.78
N ASP A 82 15.55 -3.41 4.84
CA ASP A 82 15.88 -2.02 4.52
C ASP A 82 15.12 -1.14 5.50
N ILE A 83 15.77 -0.75 6.60
CA ILE A 83 15.21 -0.04 7.78
C ILE A 83 14.62 1.35 7.49
N ARG A 84 14.26 1.65 6.24
CA ARG A 84 13.60 2.86 5.77
C ARG A 84 12.12 2.59 5.57
N THR A 85 11.32 3.58 5.91
CA THR A 85 9.88 3.59 5.59
C THR A 85 9.66 4.41 4.33
N VAL A 86 8.93 3.85 3.38
CA VAL A 86 8.42 4.58 2.22
C VAL A 86 7.02 5.06 2.56
N THR A 87 6.73 6.34 2.34
CA THR A 87 5.44 6.95 2.65
C THR A 87 4.91 7.73 1.46
N LYS A 88 3.60 7.58 1.20
CA LYS A 88 2.83 8.42 0.29
C LYS A 88 1.70 9.09 1.05
N VAL A 89 1.48 10.38 0.78
CA VAL A 89 0.46 11.18 1.45
C VAL A 89 -0.76 11.27 0.54
N LEU A 90 -1.83 10.59 0.91
CA LEU A 90 -3.11 10.63 0.20
C LEU A 90 -3.89 11.86 0.64
N MET A 91 -4.06 12.81 -0.27
CA MET A 91 -4.65 14.12 0.00
C MET A 91 -6.08 14.21 -0.55
N SER A 92 -6.94 14.94 0.16
CA SER A 92 -8.22 15.38 -0.39
C SER A 92 -8.01 16.25 -1.64
N ASP A 93 -9.04 16.35 -2.48
CA ASP A 93 -9.00 17.19 -3.69
C ASP A 93 -8.64 18.64 -3.37
N TYR A 94 -9.23 19.18 -2.29
CA TYR A 94 -8.86 20.51 -1.80
C TYR A 94 -7.38 20.59 -1.41
N ALA A 95 -6.91 19.66 -0.56
CA ALA A 95 -5.56 19.73 -0.04
C ALA A 95 -4.51 19.57 -1.14
N PHE A 96 -4.75 18.68 -2.11
CA PHE A 96 -3.85 18.44 -3.23
C PHE A 96 -3.65 19.68 -4.12
N HIS A 97 -4.64 20.58 -4.18
CA HIS A 97 -4.57 21.82 -4.95
C HIS A 97 -4.25 23.07 -4.09
N ASP A 98 -4.01 22.90 -2.80
CA ASP A 98 -3.60 23.96 -1.88
C ASP A 98 -2.08 23.90 -1.67
N GLU A 99 -1.36 24.90 -2.22
CA GLU A 99 0.12 24.92 -2.17
C GLU A 99 0.66 24.91 -0.74
N ALA A 100 -0.04 25.51 0.22
CA ALA A 100 0.41 25.56 1.60
C ALA A 100 0.28 24.20 2.29
N LEU A 101 -0.83 23.48 2.06
CA LEU A 101 -1.02 22.12 2.55
C LEU A 101 -0.04 21.14 1.88
N CYS A 102 0.15 21.24 0.56
CA CYS A 102 1.17 20.45 -0.15
C CYS A 102 2.57 20.68 0.41
N ALA A 103 2.97 21.94 0.61
CA ALA A 103 4.28 22.28 1.20
C ALA A 103 4.42 21.78 2.65
N LYS A 104 3.34 21.86 3.44
CA LYS A 104 3.31 21.35 4.82
C LYS A 104 3.50 19.84 4.88
N LEU A 105 2.91 19.10 3.95
CA LEU A 105 2.92 17.63 3.96
C LEU A 105 4.07 17.01 3.16
N ALA A 106 4.77 17.79 2.33
CA ALA A 106 5.91 17.32 1.55
C ALA A 106 7.01 16.58 2.37
N PRO A 107 7.33 16.97 3.62
CA PRO A 107 8.31 16.23 4.43
C PRO A 107 7.85 14.84 4.87
N LYS A 108 6.54 14.54 4.82
CA LYS A 108 5.95 13.28 5.29
C LYS A 108 5.97 12.19 4.22
N GLY A 109 5.91 12.57 2.94
CA GLY A 109 5.91 11.64 1.82
C GLY A 109 5.50 12.30 0.52
N GLU A 110 5.53 11.52 -0.56
CA GLU A 110 5.09 11.99 -1.87
C GLU A 110 3.58 12.25 -1.88
N PRO A 111 3.12 13.45 -2.29
CA PRO A 111 1.70 13.78 -2.33
C PRO A 111 0.99 13.04 -3.47
N VAL A 112 -0.18 12.49 -3.18
CA VAL A 112 -1.04 11.79 -4.13
C VAL A 112 -2.50 12.21 -3.93
N LEU A 113 -3.21 12.50 -5.01
CA LEU A 113 -4.65 12.76 -4.96
C LEU A 113 -5.42 11.48 -4.62
N ALA A 114 -6.18 11.49 -3.53
CA ALA A 114 -6.96 10.33 -3.11
C ALA A 114 -8.26 10.22 -3.92
N LYS A 115 -8.23 9.40 -4.97
CA LYS A 115 -9.36 9.19 -5.87
C LYS A 115 -9.73 7.71 -5.95
N ALA A 116 -11.02 7.42 -5.81
CA ALA A 116 -11.53 6.06 -5.91
C ALA A 116 -11.18 5.41 -7.27
N GLY A 117 -10.74 4.16 -7.21
CA GLY A 117 -10.27 3.37 -8.34
C GLY A 117 -8.78 3.48 -8.64
N GLU A 118 -8.06 4.44 -8.05
CA GLU A 118 -6.61 4.58 -8.24
C GLU A 118 -5.82 3.56 -7.41
N ASP A 119 -4.73 3.07 -8.01
CA ASP A 119 -3.75 2.20 -7.37
C ASP A 119 -2.49 3.00 -7.04
N ILE A 120 -2.11 3.00 -5.76
CA ILE A 120 -0.88 3.60 -5.26
C ILE A 120 0.14 2.50 -4.96
N ILE A 121 1.34 2.60 -5.52
CA ILE A 121 2.40 1.60 -5.33
C ILE A 121 3.48 2.14 -4.38
N LEU A 122 3.74 1.39 -3.31
CA LEU A 122 4.88 1.57 -2.43
C LEU A 122 5.85 0.40 -2.66
N GLU A 123 7.12 0.71 -2.87
CA GLU A 123 8.16 -0.31 -3.08
C GLU A 123 9.36 -0.05 -2.21
N THR A 124 9.87 -1.12 -1.61
CA THR A 124 11.16 -1.16 -0.95
C THR A 124 12.08 -2.12 -1.70
N LYS A 125 13.16 -2.54 -1.05
CA LYS A 125 14.08 -3.53 -1.60
C LYS A 125 13.40 -4.88 -1.80
N THR A 126 12.69 -5.38 -0.81
CA THR A 126 12.13 -6.74 -0.80
C THR A 126 10.61 -6.80 -0.80
N LEU A 127 9.93 -5.68 -0.55
CA LEU A 127 8.47 -5.63 -0.50
C LEU A 127 7.89 -4.66 -1.53
N ARG A 128 6.69 -5.00 -2.00
CA ARG A 128 5.80 -4.09 -2.72
C ARG A 128 4.43 -4.12 -2.03
N VAL A 129 3.86 -2.95 -1.81
CA VAL A 129 2.45 -2.80 -1.42
C VAL A 129 1.72 -2.01 -2.50
N ARG A 130 0.58 -2.54 -2.94
CA ARG A 130 -0.42 -1.77 -3.68
C ARG A 130 -1.51 -1.36 -2.72
N ALA A 131 -1.72 -0.06 -2.58
CA ALA A 131 -2.86 0.51 -1.90
C ALA A 131 -3.90 0.96 -2.93
N ARG A 132 -5.00 0.22 -3.05
CA ARG A 132 -6.11 0.58 -3.93
C ARG A 132 -7.12 1.40 -3.16
N ILE A 133 -7.43 2.61 -3.64
CA ILE A 133 -8.54 3.38 -3.07
C ILE A 133 -9.84 2.78 -3.59
N VAL A 134 -10.54 2.05 -2.75
CA VAL A 134 -11.82 1.42 -3.10
C VAL A 134 -12.94 2.46 -3.09
N GLU A 135 -12.90 3.36 -2.11
CA GLU A 135 -13.92 4.39 -1.90
C GLU A 135 -13.29 5.65 -1.31
N ALA A 136 -13.73 6.81 -1.78
CA ALA A 136 -13.38 8.11 -1.22
C ALA A 136 -14.64 8.99 -1.20
N GLY A 137 -15.21 9.19 -0.02
CA GLY A 137 -16.37 10.04 0.21
C GLY A 137 -15.98 11.28 1.00
N TYR A 138 -16.38 12.46 0.52
CA TYR A 138 -16.13 13.73 1.20
C TYR A 138 -17.29 14.12 2.11
N GLY A 139 -16.96 14.66 3.28
CA GLY A 139 -17.96 15.21 4.18
C GLY A 139 -18.48 16.56 3.71
N VAL A 140 -19.69 16.91 4.18
CA VAL A 140 -20.35 18.19 3.89
C VAL A 140 -20.37 19.05 5.15
N GLY A 141 -20.07 20.34 5.04
CA GLY A 141 -20.11 21.27 6.16
C GLY A 141 -19.65 22.68 5.78
N ASN A 142 -19.26 23.47 6.78
CA ASN A 142 -18.82 24.86 6.62
C ASN A 142 -17.35 25.01 6.18
N LEU A 143 -16.72 23.93 5.72
CA LEU A 143 -15.37 23.94 5.16
C LEU A 143 -15.44 23.97 3.63
N PRO A 144 -14.33 24.29 2.94
CA PRO A 144 -14.27 24.20 1.50
C PRO A 144 -14.77 22.83 0.98
N PRO A 145 -15.41 22.78 -0.20
CA PRO A 145 -15.84 21.52 -0.80
C PRO A 145 -14.68 20.55 -0.96
N ASN A 146 -14.96 19.25 -0.84
CA ASN A 146 -13.98 18.17 -1.00
C ASN A 146 -12.73 18.31 -0.11
N SER A 147 -12.85 18.97 1.04
CA SER A 147 -11.70 19.26 1.90
C SER A 147 -11.41 18.23 2.96
N PHE A 148 -12.36 17.37 3.32
CA PHE A 148 -12.15 16.33 4.31
C PHE A 148 -13.00 15.10 3.99
N PHE A 149 -12.50 13.94 4.39
CA PHE A 149 -13.17 12.67 4.14
C PHE A 149 -14.25 12.41 5.17
N GLU A 150 -15.42 11.96 4.71
CA GLU A 150 -16.40 11.28 5.55
C GLU A 150 -16.05 9.79 5.66
N ARG A 151 -15.54 9.21 4.58
CA ARG A 151 -15.16 7.81 4.47
C ARG A 151 -14.00 7.65 3.49
N LEU A 152 -13.03 6.81 3.84
CA LEU A 152 -11.97 6.39 2.94
C LEU A 152 -11.71 4.90 3.12
N THR A 153 -11.92 4.11 2.07
CA THR A 153 -11.69 2.65 2.07
C THR A 153 -10.48 2.34 1.20
N ILE A 154 -9.49 1.67 1.78
CA ILE A 154 -8.26 1.28 1.11
C ILE A 154 -8.09 -0.23 1.23
N ASP A 155 -7.75 -0.87 0.12
CA ASP A 155 -7.35 -2.27 0.08
C ASP A 155 -5.83 -2.34 -0.13
N LEU A 156 -5.09 -2.73 0.92
CA LEU A 156 -3.66 -2.92 0.87
C LEU A 156 -3.36 -4.37 0.47
N VAL A 157 -2.56 -4.56 -0.56
CA VAL A 157 -2.10 -5.89 -0.97
C VAL A 157 -0.58 -5.90 -0.99
N ALA A 158 0.03 -6.88 -0.33
CA ALA A 158 1.49 -6.96 -0.14
C ALA A 158 2.07 -8.16 -0.89
N TRP A 159 3.25 -7.96 -1.50
CA TRP A 159 4.03 -8.99 -2.17
C TRP A 159 5.49 -8.94 -1.71
N ALA A 160 6.13 -10.11 -1.64
CA ALA A 160 7.59 -10.18 -1.69
C ALA A 160 8.02 -9.97 -3.15
N LYS A 161 8.99 -9.06 -3.34
CA LYS A 161 9.64 -8.89 -4.64
C LYS A 161 10.53 -10.10 -4.89
N PRO A 162 10.51 -10.71 -6.09
CA PRO A 162 11.40 -11.80 -6.42
C PRO A 162 12.84 -11.36 -6.19
N GLY A 163 13.57 -12.14 -5.38
CA GLY A 163 14.89 -11.77 -4.90
C GLY A 163 15.81 -11.34 -6.03
N GLN A 164 16.45 -10.18 -5.88
CA GLN A 164 17.66 -9.79 -6.64
C GLN A 164 18.86 -10.68 -6.25
N GLU A 165 18.63 -11.95 -5.95
CA GLU A 165 19.64 -12.92 -5.48
C GLU A 165 19.99 -13.94 -6.57
N GLY A 166 19.39 -13.82 -7.76
CA GLY A 166 19.69 -14.63 -8.94
C GLY A 166 20.67 -14.01 -9.95
N ALA A 167 21.02 -12.72 -9.83
CA ALA A 167 21.84 -12.04 -10.84
C ALA A 167 23.36 -12.26 -10.67
N GLN A 168 23.83 -12.66 -9.48
CA GLN A 168 25.26 -12.90 -9.23
C GLN A 168 25.69 -14.37 -9.38
N ALA A 169 24.76 -15.33 -9.42
CA ALA A 169 25.10 -16.75 -9.58
C ALA A 169 25.49 -17.16 -11.01
N MET A 170 25.22 -16.32 -12.03
CA MET A 170 25.61 -16.61 -13.42
C MET A 170 26.90 -15.91 -13.89
N ALA A 171 27.57 -15.12 -13.04
CA ALA A 171 28.85 -14.48 -13.38
C ALA A 171 30.09 -15.23 -12.85
N GLY A 172 29.91 -16.27 -12.02
CA GLY A 172 31.01 -17.00 -11.36
C GLY A 172 31.51 -18.27 -12.08
N ALA A 173 30.85 -18.71 -13.16
CA ALA A 173 31.18 -19.97 -13.84
C ALA A 173 32.05 -19.74 -15.08
N ASN A 174 33.19 -19.06 -14.93
CA ASN A 174 34.30 -19.12 -15.89
C ASN A 174 35.60 -19.23 -15.10
N GLY A 175 35.79 -20.39 -14.45
CA GLY A 175 37.10 -20.79 -13.96
C GLY A 175 38.01 -21.15 -15.14
N PRO A 176 39.31 -20.83 -15.10
CA PRO A 176 40.23 -21.18 -16.16
C PRO A 176 40.36 -22.70 -16.29
N VAL A 177 40.06 -23.22 -17.48
CA VAL A 177 40.29 -24.62 -17.84
C VAL A 177 41.80 -24.80 -18.01
N LEU A 178 42.43 -25.55 -17.09
CA LEU A 178 43.81 -26.03 -17.27
C LEU A 178 43.84 -27.11 -18.35
N PRO A 179 44.77 -27.06 -19.32
CA PRO A 179 44.93 -28.15 -20.28
C PRO A 179 45.59 -29.37 -19.63
N PRO A 180 45.29 -30.60 -20.11
CA PRO A 180 45.94 -31.80 -19.62
C PRO A 180 47.40 -31.85 -20.09
N ALA A 181 48.33 -32.11 -19.18
CA ALA A 181 49.70 -32.46 -19.50
C ALA A 181 49.82 -33.97 -19.69
N LEU A 182 50.52 -34.35 -20.78
CA LEU A 182 50.89 -35.71 -21.17
C LEU A 182 52.04 -36.27 -20.33
#